data_AF-A0A446CH97-F1
#
_entry.id   AF-A0A446CH97-F1
#
_cell.length_a   1.000
_cell.length_b   1.000
_cell.length_c   1.000
_cell.angle_alpha   90.00
_cell.angle_beta   90.00
_cell.angle_gamma   90.00
#
_symmetry.space_group_name_H-M   'P 1'
#
loop_
_entity.id
_entity.type
_entity.pdbx_description
1 polymer ?
#
loop_
_entity_poly.entity_id
_entity_poly.type
_entity_poly.pdbx_seq_one_letter_code
_entity_poly.pdbx_strand_id
1 'polypeptide(L)'
;MQRIIPIRASSLAELFDCPARWEAKNLLGMRMPSSGAARLGTAIHAGTAAFDQAKLDGSPITPDDAAGELIKALYDTEEEVDWDDAQPRDAERIGLALHTRYCAQIAPHQDYVAVELTCDRMEISDLGIALTGTTDRVRRTDSGELGITDLKSGARAVGSDGTVTTAGHGPQMGVYEILAQHAIGEQITAPAQIIGLQTGKTATAQRVGTGEIAGARNALVGDVDSPGLLQHASRLVHSGSFYGNPKSVLCSGKYCPRHPTCKFKG
;
A
#
# COMPACT_ATOMS: atom_id res chain seq x y z
N MET A 1 26.53 8.37 17.16
CA MET A 1 25.38 7.52 16.81
C MET A 1 25.02 7.78 15.36
N GLN A 2 24.89 6.73 14.54
CA GLN A 2 24.32 6.88 13.20
C GLN A 2 22.88 7.39 13.33
N ARG A 3 22.49 8.35 12.49
CA ARG A 3 21.13 8.89 12.47
C ARG A 3 20.18 7.78 12.00
N ILE A 4 19.12 7.45 12.75
CA ILE A 4 18.16 6.44 12.33
C ILE A 4 17.20 7.04 11.29
N ILE A 5 17.23 6.52 10.06
CA ILE A 5 16.41 7.02 8.94
C ILE A 5 15.11 6.20 8.83
N PRO A 6 13.92 6.83 8.94
CA PRO A 6 12.66 6.12 8.76
C PRO A 6 12.41 5.80 7.28
N ILE A 7 11.91 4.60 7.02
CA ILE A 7 11.49 4.10 5.71
C ILE A 7 10.06 3.58 5.83
N ARG A 8 9.13 4.23 5.13
CA ARG A 8 7.74 3.75 5.04
C ARG A 8 7.71 2.49 4.16
N ALA A 9 6.98 1.45 4.57
CA ALA A 9 6.85 0.20 3.81
C ALA A 9 6.52 0.41 2.33
N SER A 10 5.51 1.24 2.04
CA SER A 10 5.07 1.56 0.67
C SER A 10 6.08 2.37 -0.15
N SER A 11 7.09 2.98 0.49
CA SER A 11 8.14 3.74 -0.20
C SER A 11 9.32 2.88 -0.67
N LEU A 12 9.43 1.64 -0.19
CA LEU A 12 10.60 0.79 -0.43
C LEU A 12 10.80 0.49 -1.93
N ALA A 13 9.72 0.22 -2.67
CA ALA A 13 9.80 0.02 -4.12
C ALA A 13 10.29 1.28 -4.86
N GLU A 14 9.91 2.48 -4.40
CA GLU A 14 10.39 3.73 -4.99
C GLU A 14 11.88 3.97 -4.70
N LEU A 15 12.37 3.58 -3.51
CA LEU A 15 13.79 3.66 -3.16
C LEU A 15 14.64 2.90 -4.16
N PHE A 16 14.21 1.70 -4.58
CA PHE A 16 14.95 0.87 -5.52
C PHE A 16 14.71 1.21 -7.00
N ASP A 17 13.56 1.79 -7.34
CA ASP A 17 13.33 2.27 -8.71
C ASP A 17 14.11 3.56 -9.00
N CYS A 18 14.04 4.55 -8.11
CA CYS A 18 14.70 5.84 -8.29
C CYS A 18 15.02 6.50 -6.94
N PRO A 19 16.22 6.27 -6.39
CA PRO A 19 16.67 6.86 -5.13
C PRO A 19 16.53 8.39 -5.07
N ALA A 20 16.81 9.09 -6.16
CA ALA A 20 16.67 10.54 -6.25
C ALA A 20 15.23 11.03 -6.05
N ARG A 21 14.23 10.24 -6.50
CA ARG A 21 12.80 10.54 -6.31
C ARG A 21 12.38 10.20 -4.89
N TRP A 22 12.85 9.08 -4.35
CA TRP A 22 12.59 8.69 -2.98
C TRP A 22 13.11 9.72 -1.98
N GLU A 23 14.36 10.19 -2.14
CA GLU A 23 14.97 11.24 -1.30
C GLU A 23 14.12 12.51 -1.30
N ALA A 24 13.70 12.95 -2.49
CA ALA A 24 12.89 14.14 -2.67
C ALA A 24 11.62 14.11 -1.80
N LYS A 25 10.90 12.98 -1.82
CA LYS A 25 9.63 12.82 -1.11
C LYS A 25 9.81 12.55 0.39
N ASN A 26 10.76 11.70 0.76
CA ASN A 26 10.85 11.13 2.10
C ASN A 26 11.86 11.83 3.01
N LEU A 27 12.86 12.52 2.45
CA LEU A 27 13.88 13.23 3.22
C LEU A 27 13.83 14.76 3.03
N LEU A 28 13.57 15.23 1.81
CA LEU A 28 13.56 16.66 1.48
C LEU A 28 12.16 17.29 1.56
N GLY A 29 11.11 16.49 1.83
CA GLY A 29 9.75 16.98 2.01
C GLY A 29 9.11 17.57 0.74
N MET A 30 9.67 17.28 -0.44
CA MET A 30 9.09 17.75 -1.70
C MET A 30 7.73 17.08 -1.93
N ARG A 31 6.72 17.88 -2.25
CA ARG A 31 5.35 17.43 -2.47
C ARG A 31 4.92 17.65 -3.92
N MET A 32 3.92 16.89 -4.32
CA MET A 32 3.11 17.12 -5.51
C MET A 32 1.66 16.88 -5.12
N PRO A 33 0.69 17.39 -5.89
CA PRO A 33 -0.69 17.00 -5.75
C PRO A 33 -0.84 15.47 -5.81
N SER A 34 -1.79 14.95 -5.04
CA SER A 34 -2.21 13.55 -5.19
C SER A 34 -2.86 13.37 -6.56
N SER A 35 -2.81 12.17 -7.13
CA SER A 35 -3.56 11.90 -8.36
C SER A 35 -5.00 11.50 -8.04
N GLY A 36 -5.95 11.76 -8.93
CA GLY A 36 -7.32 11.25 -8.79
C GLY A 36 -7.40 9.73 -8.55
N ALA A 37 -6.47 8.95 -9.13
CA ALA A 37 -6.38 7.51 -8.90
C ALA A 37 -5.92 7.16 -7.47
N ALA A 38 -4.98 7.92 -6.91
CA ALA A 38 -4.54 7.75 -5.53
C ALA A 38 -5.65 8.16 -4.54
N ARG A 39 -6.34 9.28 -4.80
CA ARG A 39 -7.51 9.72 -4.01
C ARG A 39 -8.64 8.67 -4.04
N LEU A 40 -8.94 8.09 -5.20
CA LEU A 40 -9.89 6.98 -5.31
C LEU A 40 -9.47 5.77 -4.47
N GLY A 41 -8.20 5.39 -4.51
CA GLY A 41 -7.66 4.32 -3.68
C GLY A 41 -7.89 4.59 -2.20
N THR A 42 -7.47 5.76 -1.71
CA THR A 42 -7.69 6.18 -0.30
C THR A 42 -9.16 6.09 0.09
N ALA A 43 -10.07 6.55 -0.77
CA ALA A 43 -11.51 6.51 -0.51
C ALA A 43 -12.05 5.07 -0.40
N ILE A 44 -11.58 4.17 -1.27
CA ILE A 44 -11.94 2.74 -1.20
C ILE A 44 -11.45 2.13 0.11
N HIS A 45 -10.21 2.42 0.54
CA HIS A 45 -9.70 1.94 1.83
C HIS A 45 -10.54 2.44 2.99
N ALA A 46 -10.89 3.73 3.02
CA ALA A 46 -11.69 4.32 4.09
C ALA A 46 -13.07 3.64 4.24
N GLY A 47 -13.82 3.48 3.15
CA GLY A 47 -15.13 2.82 3.19
C GLY A 47 -15.05 1.34 3.58
N THR A 48 -14.11 0.60 2.99
CA THR A 48 -13.94 -0.83 3.34
C THR A 48 -13.43 -1.02 4.77
N ALA A 49 -12.60 -0.11 5.29
CA ALA A 49 -12.15 -0.13 6.68
C ALA A 49 -13.30 0.12 7.64
N ALA A 50 -14.18 1.08 7.35
CA ALA A 50 -15.38 1.32 8.16
C ALA A 50 -16.27 0.07 8.23
N PHE A 51 -16.47 -0.61 7.11
CA PHE A 51 -17.26 -1.85 7.06
C PHE A 51 -16.62 -2.99 7.88
N ASP A 52 -15.32 -3.22 7.69
CA ASP A 52 -14.60 -4.30 8.35
C ASP A 52 -14.44 -4.04 9.86
N GLN A 53 -14.15 -2.80 10.25
CA GLN A 53 -14.01 -2.40 11.65
C GLN A 53 -15.34 -2.55 12.40
N ALA A 54 -16.46 -2.13 11.80
CA ALA A 54 -17.77 -2.30 12.40
C ALA A 54 -18.12 -3.78 12.67
N LYS A 55 -17.74 -4.67 11.74
CA LYS A 55 -17.87 -6.13 11.93
C LYS A 55 -16.96 -6.62 13.07
N LEU A 56 -15.71 -6.18 13.11
CA LEU A 56 -14.73 -6.52 14.15
C LEU A 56 -15.19 -6.09 15.55
N ASP A 57 -15.81 -4.90 15.65
CA ASP A 57 -16.34 -4.34 16.90
C ASP A 57 -17.67 -4.99 17.35
N GLY A 58 -18.18 -5.97 16.61
CA GLY A 58 -19.45 -6.65 16.91
C GLY A 58 -20.69 -5.80 16.64
N SER A 59 -20.55 -4.68 15.92
CA SER A 59 -21.63 -3.75 15.56
C SER A 59 -21.68 -3.55 14.05
N PRO A 60 -21.93 -4.61 13.25
CA PRO A 60 -21.83 -4.55 11.80
C PRO A 60 -22.81 -3.52 11.22
N ILE A 61 -22.31 -2.73 10.27
CA ILE A 61 -23.07 -1.73 9.52
C ILE A 61 -23.37 -2.23 8.10
N THR A 62 -24.28 -1.57 7.40
CA THR A 62 -24.56 -1.91 6.00
C THR A 62 -23.47 -1.37 5.06
N PRO A 63 -23.35 -1.91 3.83
CA PRO A 63 -22.48 -1.30 2.82
C PRO A 63 -22.86 0.15 2.47
N ASP A 64 -24.11 0.55 2.66
CA ASP A 64 -24.54 1.94 2.43
C ASP A 64 -24.01 2.86 3.54
N ASP A 65 -24.12 2.44 4.80
CA ASP A 65 -23.57 3.19 5.95
C ASP A 65 -22.05 3.39 5.81
N ALA A 66 -21.32 2.34 5.43
CA ALA A 66 -19.87 2.39 5.23
C ALA A 66 -19.45 3.27 4.03
N ALA A 67 -20.31 3.43 3.02
CA ALA A 67 -20.03 4.28 1.87
C ALA A 67 -19.86 5.76 2.25
N GLY A 68 -20.40 6.19 3.40
CA GLY A 68 -20.21 7.54 3.92
C GLY A 68 -18.72 7.91 4.10
N GLU A 69 -17.90 7.02 4.65
CA GLU A 69 -16.45 7.26 4.82
C GLU A 69 -15.70 7.29 3.48
N LEU A 70 -16.16 6.52 2.49
CA LEU A 70 -15.64 6.61 1.12
C LEU A 70 -15.90 7.98 0.52
N ILE A 71 -17.15 8.45 0.57
CA ILE A 71 -17.53 9.76 0.00
C ILE A 71 -16.77 10.89 0.70
N LYS A 72 -16.70 10.85 2.03
CA LYS A 72 -15.93 11.80 2.82
C LYS A 72 -14.47 11.86 2.39
N ALA A 73 -13.79 10.71 2.30
CA ALA A 73 -12.38 10.65 1.91
C ALA A 73 -12.13 11.05 0.45
N LEU A 74 -13.10 10.82 -0.44
CA LEU A 74 -13.01 11.18 -1.86
C LEU A 74 -13.10 12.69 -2.09
N TYR A 75 -13.98 13.36 -1.35
CA TYR A 75 -14.25 14.80 -1.46
C TYR A 75 -13.51 15.65 -0.43
N ASP A 76 -12.57 15.06 0.31
CA ASP A 76 -11.65 15.78 1.19
C ASP A 76 -10.85 16.83 0.41
N THR A 77 -10.81 18.05 0.94
CA THR A 77 -10.15 19.23 0.34
C THR A 77 -8.87 19.65 1.06
N GLU A 78 -8.44 18.94 2.11
CA GLU A 78 -7.20 19.25 2.85
C GLU A 78 -5.94 19.04 1.99
N GLU A 79 -6.01 18.12 1.04
CA GLU A 79 -4.91 17.77 0.14
C GLU A 79 -5.27 18.08 -1.32
N GLU A 80 -4.37 18.79 -2.00
CA GLU A 80 -4.50 19.07 -3.43
C GLU A 80 -4.52 17.78 -4.27
N VAL A 81 -5.49 17.68 -5.19
CA VAL A 81 -5.62 16.55 -6.11
C VAL A 81 -5.59 17.04 -7.55
N ASP A 82 -4.64 16.52 -8.32
CA ASP A 82 -4.61 16.64 -9.78
C ASP A 82 -5.48 15.52 -10.38
N TRP A 83 -6.64 15.94 -10.90
CA TRP A 83 -7.59 15.06 -11.57
C TRP A 83 -7.28 14.82 -13.05
N ASP A 84 -6.26 15.50 -13.61
CA ASP A 84 -5.99 15.51 -15.05
C ASP A 84 -7.28 15.88 -15.81
N ASP A 85 -7.67 15.11 -16.82
CA ASP A 85 -8.95 15.27 -17.52
C ASP A 85 -10.16 14.57 -16.83
N ALA A 86 -9.96 13.91 -15.68
CA ALA A 86 -11.02 13.17 -14.99
C ALA A 86 -11.81 14.07 -14.03
N GLN A 87 -12.95 13.57 -13.54
CA GLN A 87 -13.73 14.26 -12.51
C GLN A 87 -13.93 13.42 -11.25
N PRO A 88 -14.04 14.04 -10.06
CA PRO A 88 -14.34 13.36 -8.80
C PRO A 88 -15.56 12.43 -8.89
N ARG A 89 -16.60 12.85 -9.63
CA ARG A 89 -17.82 12.06 -9.84
C ARG A 89 -17.58 10.73 -10.57
N ASP A 90 -16.62 10.68 -11.49
CA ASP A 90 -16.27 9.42 -12.15
C ASP A 90 -15.59 8.46 -11.18
N ALA A 91 -14.71 8.98 -10.33
CA ALA A 91 -14.07 8.22 -9.27
C ALA A 91 -15.10 7.76 -8.22
N GLU A 92 -16.07 8.59 -7.85
CA GLU A 92 -17.15 8.23 -6.94
C GLU A 92 -17.92 7.01 -7.44
N ARG A 93 -18.36 7.04 -8.71
CA ARG A 93 -19.09 5.94 -9.33
C ARG A 93 -18.28 4.64 -9.33
N ILE A 94 -16.97 4.72 -9.58
CA ILE A 94 -16.08 3.55 -9.54
C ILE A 94 -15.88 3.07 -8.09
N GLY A 95 -15.65 3.99 -7.17
CA GLY A 95 -15.41 3.73 -5.75
C GLY A 95 -16.60 3.04 -5.10
N LEU A 96 -17.81 3.58 -5.26
CA LEU A 96 -19.04 2.98 -4.74
C LEU A 96 -19.29 1.58 -5.30
N ALA A 97 -19.06 1.38 -6.59
CA ALA A 97 -19.24 0.06 -7.22
C ALA A 97 -18.24 -0.98 -6.68
N LEU A 98 -16.97 -0.61 -6.52
CA LEU A 98 -15.94 -1.50 -5.98
C LEU A 98 -16.12 -1.75 -4.48
N HIS A 99 -16.46 -0.72 -3.71
CA HIS A 99 -16.82 -0.82 -2.30
C HIS A 99 -17.96 -1.81 -2.10
N THR A 100 -19.05 -1.65 -2.86
CA THR A 100 -20.21 -2.54 -2.78
C THR A 100 -19.82 -4.00 -3.11
N ARG A 101 -19.00 -4.20 -4.15
CA ARG A 101 -18.49 -5.53 -4.51
C ARG A 101 -17.61 -6.13 -3.41
N TYR A 102 -16.73 -5.34 -2.80
CA TYR A 102 -15.92 -5.77 -1.67
C TYR A 102 -16.80 -6.26 -0.51
N CYS A 103 -17.75 -5.43 -0.07
CA CYS A 103 -18.61 -5.76 1.07
C CYS A 103 -19.49 -6.98 0.80
N ALA A 104 -19.89 -7.21 -0.46
CA ALA A 104 -20.73 -8.34 -0.84
C ALA A 104 -19.96 -9.64 -1.13
N GLN A 105 -18.75 -9.55 -1.69
CA GLN A 105 -18.05 -10.71 -2.27
C GLN A 105 -16.76 -11.09 -1.54
N ILE A 106 -16.15 -10.17 -0.77
CA ILE A 106 -14.87 -10.40 -0.12
C ILE A 106 -15.05 -10.43 1.40
N ALA A 107 -15.54 -9.34 1.99
CA ALA A 107 -15.65 -9.17 3.45
C ALA A 107 -16.42 -10.29 4.20
N PRO A 108 -17.47 -10.93 3.62
CA PRO A 108 -18.15 -12.04 4.29
C PRO A 108 -17.26 -13.28 4.50
N HIS A 109 -16.22 -13.44 3.69
CA HIS A 109 -15.28 -14.57 3.73
C HIS A 109 -13.98 -14.24 4.47
N GLN A 110 -13.92 -13.09 5.16
CA GLN A 110 -12.75 -12.68 5.94
C GLN A 110 -13.04 -12.73 7.43
N ASP A 111 -12.09 -13.25 8.18
CA ASP A 111 -12.02 -13.19 9.64
C ASP A 111 -10.86 -12.27 10.03
N TYR A 112 -11.16 -10.99 10.25
CA TYR A 112 -10.14 -10.00 10.60
C TYR A 112 -9.96 -9.94 12.12
N VAL A 113 -8.71 -9.78 12.56
CA VAL A 113 -8.34 -9.55 13.96
C VAL A 113 -7.87 -8.11 14.19
N ALA A 114 -7.50 -7.40 13.13
CA ALA A 114 -7.17 -5.99 13.16
C ALA A 114 -7.49 -5.32 11.81
N VAL A 115 -7.91 -4.06 11.86
CA VAL A 115 -8.22 -3.20 10.71
C VAL A 115 -7.45 -1.90 10.89
N GLU A 116 -6.79 -1.41 9.84
CA GLU A 116 -5.94 -0.22 9.83
C GLU A 116 -4.91 -0.22 10.99
N LEU A 117 -4.19 -1.34 11.13
CA LEU A 117 -3.21 -1.54 12.21
C LEU A 117 -2.01 -0.61 11.99
N THR A 118 -2.03 0.53 12.67
CA THR A 118 -0.90 1.45 12.71
C THR A 118 0.20 0.83 13.55
N CYS A 119 1.34 0.57 12.93
CA CYS A 119 2.46 -0.06 13.60
C CYS A 119 3.39 1.04 14.12
N ASP A 120 3.78 0.92 15.39
CA ASP A 120 4.79 1.79 15.98
C ASP A 120 6.09 1.74 15.17
N ARG A 121 6.84 2.83 15.24
CA ARG A 121 8.15 2.94 14.61
C ARG A 121 9.05 1.80 15.12
N MET A 122 9.34 0.84 14.25
CA MET A 122 10.22 -0.28 14.55
C MET A 122 11.65 0.06 14.15
N GLU A 123 12.54 0.24 15.13
CA GLU A 123 13.95 0.53 14.86
C GLU A 123 14.74 -0.74 14.56
N ILE A 124 15.58 -0.68 13.53
CA ILE A 124 16.56 -1.72 13.18
C ILE A 124 17.93 -1.06 13.35
N SER A 125 18.39 -1.03 14.61
CA SER A 125 19.51 -0.19 15.04
C SER A 125 20.84 -0.56 14.39
N ASP A 126 21.06 -1.85 14.11
CA ASP A 126 22.22 -2.39 13.39
C ASP A 126 22.29 -1.90 11.92
N LEU A 127 21.13 -1.59 11.33
CA LEU A 127 21.03 -1.01 9.99
C LEU A 127 20.86 0.52 10.01
N GLY A 128 20.71 1.14 11.19
CA GLY A 128 20.45 2.57 11.31
C GLY A 128 19.19 3.03 10.57
N ILE A 129 18.18 2.17 10.43
CA ILE A 129 16.89 2.49 9.80
C ILE A 129 15.74 2.22 10.77
N ALA A 130 14.58 2.80 10.49
CA ALA A 130 13.33 2.42 11.15
C ALA A 130 12.26 2.11 10.11
N LEU A 131 11.44 1.10 10.35
CA LEU A 131 10.30 0.77 9.51
C LEU A 131 9.04 1.41 10.08
N THR A 132 8.22 1.97 9.19
CA THR A 132 6.91 2.55 9.54
C THR A 132 5.85 2.15 8.52
N GLY A 133 4.59 2.12 8.96
CA GLY A 133 3.47 1.84 8.09
C GLY A 133 2.19 1.53 8.85
N THR A 134 1.11 1.46 8.08
CA THR A 134 -0.19 0.98 8.53
C THR A 134 -0.49 -0.25 7.69
N THR A 135 -0.74 -1.37 8.34
CA THR A 135 -1.16 -2.61 7.69
C THR A 135 -2.67 -2.56 7.53
N ASP A 136 -3.19 -2.70 6.31
CA ASP A 136 -4.62 -2.53 6.08
C ASP A 136 -5.45 -3.49 6.93
N ARG A 137 -5.14 -4.79 6.91
CA ARG A 137 -5.81 -5.79 7.73
C ARG A 137 -4.85 -6.86 8.24
N VAL A 138 -5.20 -7.45 9.37
CA VAL A 138 -4.67 -8.75 9.79
C VAL A 138 -5.84 -9.72 9.85
N ARG A 139 -5.72 -10.87 9.18
CA ARG A 139 -6.71 -11.93 9.15
C ARG A 139 -6.25 -13.17 9.90
N ARG A 140 -7.21 -13.92 10.40
CA ARG A 140 -7.04 -15.30 10.83
C ARG A 140 -7.54 -16.21 9.71
N THR A 141 -6.75 -17.21 9.36
CA THR A 141 -7.16 -18.24 8.39
C THR A 141 -7.98 -19.33 9.05
N ASP A 142 -8.63 -20.19 8.25
CA ASP A 142 -9.37 -21.36 8.74
C ASP A 142 -8.49 -22.33 9.57
N SER A 143 -7.17 -22.31 9.34
CA SER A 143 -6.19 -23.09 10.10
C SER A 143 -5.82 -22.47 11.46
N GLY A 144 -6.29 -21.26 11.74
CA GLY A 144 -5.97 -20.48 12.93
C GLY A 144 -4.74 -19.59 12.81
N GLU A 145 -3.95 -19.72 11.73
CA GLU A 145 -2.77 -18.90 11.46
C GLU A 145 -3.14 -17.44 11.17
N LEU A 146 -2.30 -16.50 11.61
CA LEU A 146 -2.42 -15.08 11.28
C LEU A 146 -1.67 -14.73 9.98
N GLY A 147 -2.29 -13.90 9.16
CA GLY A 147 -1.75 -13.37 7.91
C GLY A 147 -2.14 -11.91 7.72
N ILE A 148 -1.34 -11.14 6.99
CA ILE A 148 -1.73 -9.78 6.59
C ILE A 148 -2.58 -9.80 5.32
N THR A 149 -3.46 -8.81 5.19
CA THR A 149 -4.17 -8.53 3.93
C THR A 149 -4.00 -7.06 3.58
N ASP A 150 -3.65 -6.78 2.32
CA ASP A 150 -3.49 -5.43 1.77
C ASP A 150 -4.44 -5.26 0.58
N LEU A 151 -5.14 -4.12 0.53
CA LEU A 151 -6.08 -3.78 -0.52
C LEU A 151 -5.32 -3.03 -1.63
N LYS A 152 -5.52 -3.45 -2.89
CA LYS A 152 -4.91 -2.82 -4.06
C LYS A 152 -5.96 -2.44 -5.08
N SER A 153 -6.24 -1.15 -5.19
CA SER A 153 -7.05 -0.61 -6.28
C SER A 153 -6.19 -0.22 -7.49
N GLY A 154 -6.63 -0.58 -8.70
CA GLY A 154 -6.01 -0.06 -9.92
C GLY A 154 -6.49 -0.75 -11.19
N ALA A 155 -6.10 -0.21 -12.34
CA ALA A 155 -6.59 -0.69 -13.65
C ALA A 155 -6.20 -2.15 -13.95
N ARG A 156 -5.13 -2.66 -13.30
CA ARG A 156 -4.59 -4.02 -13.47
C ARG A 156 -4.69 -4.85 -12.18
N ALA A 157 -5.45 -4.42 -11.18
CA ALA A 157 -5.50 -5.12 -9.90
C ALA A 157 -6.04 -6.54 -10.02
N VAL A 158 -6.99 -6.76 -10.94
CA VAL A 158 -7.58 -8.07 -11.25
C VAL A 158 -7.64 -8.27 -12.77
N GLY A 159 -7.27 -9.45 -13.25
CA GLY A 159 -7.35 -9.86 -14.64
C GLY A 159 -8.79 -10.19 -15.07
N SER A 160 -9.01 -10.32 -16.39
CA SER A 160 -10.32 -10.76 -16.90
C SER A 160 -10.68 -12.20 -16.56
N ASP A 161 -9.67 -13.00 -16.23
CA ASP A 161 -9.74 -14.37 -15.72
C ASP A 161 -9.96 -14.44 -14.19
N GLY A 162 -9.97 -13.31 -13.50
CA GLY A 162 -10.10 -13.23 -12.04
C GLY A 162 -8.76 -13.28 -11.29
N THR A 163 -7.63 -13.41 -12.00
CA THR A 163 -6.30 -13.46 -11.36
C THR A 163 -5.95 -12.11 -10.75
N VAL A 164 -5.59 -12.09 -9.46
CA VAL A 164 -5.12 -10.86 -8.79
C VAL A 164 -3.64 -10.63 -9.05
N THR A 165 -3.27 -9.37 -9.32
CA THR A 165 -1.87 -8.99 -9.50
C THR A 165 -1.15 -8.99 -8.17
N THR A 166 -0.23 -9.93 -7.99
CA THR A 166 0.63 -10.04 -6.80
C THR A 166 2.09 -9.71 -7.09
N ALA A 167 2.51 -9.81 -8.35
CA ALA A 167 3.88 -9.56 -8.77
C ALA A 167 4.34 -8.13 -8.41
N GLY A 168 5.53 -8.02 -7.80
CA GLY A 168 6.12 -6.74 -7.38
C GLY A 168 5.71 -6.25 -5.99
N HIS A 169 4.74 -6.90 -5.33
CA HIS A 169 4.29 -6.49 -3.98
C HIS A 169 5.05 -7.18 -2.83
N GLY A 170 5.85 -8.20 -3.11
CA GLY A 170 6.58 -8.99 -2.10
C GLY A 170 7.34 -8.15 -1.06
N PRO A 171 8.21 -7.20 -1.46
CA PRO A 171 8.95 -6.37 -0.51
C PRO A 171 8.04 -5.53 0.40
N GLN A 172 6.95 -4.97 -0.14
CA GLN A 172 5.99 -4.21 0.67
C GLN A 172 5.31 -5.15 1.68
N MET A 173 4.85 -6.32 1.23
CA MET A 173 4.15 -7.29 2.06
C MET A 173 5.06 -7.82 3.18
N GLY A 174 6.32 -8.11 2.89
CA GLY A 174 7.24 -8.57 3.92
C GLY A 174 7.49 -7.53 5.02
N VAL A 175 7.49 -6.24 4.69
CA VAL A 175 7.64 -5.17 5.71
C VAL A 175 6.39 -5.12 6.58
N TYR A 176 5.20 -5.23 5.99
CA TYR A 176 3.96 -5.29 6.75
C TYR A 176 3.83 -6.56 7.59
N GLU A 177 4.32 -7.71 7.14
CA GLU A 177 4.39 -8.92 7.98
C GLU A 177 5.25 -8.68 9.22
N ILE A 178 6.42 -8.04 9.05
CA ILE A 178 7.32 -7.71 10.18
C ILE A 178 6.65 -6.71 11.13
N LEU A 179 6.07 -5.65 10.60
CA LEU A 179 5.41 -4.60 11.40
C LEU A 179 4.18 -5.12 12.14
N ALA A 180 3.32 -5.88 11.47
CA ALA A 180 2.13 -6.48 12.07
C ALA A 180 2.50 -7.51 13.15
N GLN A 181 3.50 -8.36 12.89
CA GLN A 181 4.02 -9.30 13.89
C GLN A 181 4.53 -8.57 15.14
N HIS A 182 5.26 -7.46 14.95
CA HIS A 182 5.75 -6.65 16.05
C HIS A 182 4.62 -6.00 16.86
N ALA A 183 3.62 -5.44 16.17
CA ALA A 183 2.50 -4.73 16.79
C ALA A 183 1.53 -5.67 17.53
N ILE A 184 1.25 -6.86 16.99
CA ILE A 184 0.32 -7.83 17.59
C ILE A 184 1.01 -8.68 18.66
N GLY A 185 2.32 -8.92 18.54
CA GLY A 185 3.05 -9.82 19.44
C GLY A 185 2.82 -11.31 19.16
N GLU A 186 2.14 -11.65 18.07
CA GLU A 186 1.92 -13.02 17.58
C GLU A 186 2.59 -13.24 16.22
N GLN A 187 2.95 -14.49 15.91
CA GLN A 187 3.59 -14.83 14.64
C GLN A 187 2.63 -14.66 13.46
N ILE A 188 3.06 -13.91 12.46
CA ILE A 188 2.39 -13.85 11.15
C ILE A 188 3.00 -14.95 10.29
N THR A 189 2.25 -16.01 9.98
CA THR A 189 2.75 -17.22 9.33
C THR A 189 1.98 -17.59 8.07
N ALA A 190 0.72 -17.21 7.98
CA ALA A 190 -0.06 -17.40 6.77
C ALA A 190 0.46 -16.50 5.63
N PRO A 191 0.30 -16.91 4.36
CA PRO A 191 0.66 -16.08 3.21
C PRO A 191 -0.01 -14.69 3.26
N ALA A 192 0.76 -13.65 2.94
CA ALA A 192 0.20 -12.31 2.73
C ALA A 192 -0.84 -12.35 1.61
N GLN A 193 -2.00 -11.72 1.80
CA GLN A 193 -3.03 -11.64 0.78
C GLN A 193 -3.12 -10.24 0.21
N ILE A 194 -3.39 -10.17 -1.08
CA ILE A 194 -3.79 -8.97 -1.77
C ILE A 194 -5.26 -9.12 -2.14
N ILE A 195 -6.07 -8.13 -1.77
CA ILE A 195 -7.41 -7.97 -2.29
C ILE A 195 -7.32 -6.97 -3.44
N GLY A 196 -7.46 -7.46 -4.67
CA GLY A 196 -7.43 -6.62 -5.87
C GLY A 196 -8.80 -5.98 -6.12
N LEU A 197 -8.84 -4.68 -6.40
CA LEU A 197 -10.04 -3.94 -6.80
C LEU A 197 -9.80 -3.25 -8.16
N GLN A 198 -10.35 -3.80 -9.24
CA GLN A 198 -10.09 -3.32 -10.60
C GLN A 198 -10.90 -2.06 -10.92
N THR A 199 -10.24 -0.92 -11.11
CA THR A 199 -10.86 0.41 -11.33
C THR A 199 -11.34 0.64 -12.76
N GLY A 200 -11.84 -0.40 -13.43
CA GLY A 200 -12.43 -0.27 -14.77
C GLY A 200 -13.63 0.68 -14.79
N LYS A 201 -13.89 1.32 -15.93
CA LYS A 201 -15.00 2.28 -16.10
C LYS A 201 -16.37 1.61 -16.30
N THR A 202 -16.39 0.32 -16.64
CA THR A 202 -17.60 -0.48 -16.92
C THR A 202 -17.80 -1.55 -15.86
N ALA A 203 -19.05 -1.96 -15.65
CA ALA A 203 -19.38 -3.00 -14.66
C ALA A 203 -18.63 -4.32 -14.89
N THR A 204 -18.41 -4.71 -16.15
CA THR A 204 -17.66 -5.93 -16.53
C THR A 204 -16.16 -5.82 -16.21
N ALA A 205 -15.61 -4.60 -16.25
CA ALA A 205 -14.22 -4.32 -15.92
C ALA A 205 -14.02 -3.99 -14.43
N GLN A 206 -15.09 -3.91 -13.64
CA GLN A 206 -15.00 -3.73 -12.19
C GLN A 206 -15.08 -5.10 -11.53
N ARG A 207 -13.91 -5.59 -11.12
CA ARG A 207 -13.71 -6.92 -10.55
C ARG A 207 -13.05 -6.80 -9.19
N VAL A 208 -13.38 -7.72 -8.31
CA VAL A 208 -12.68 -7.92 -7.04
C VAL A 208 -12.19 -9.36 -7.00
N GLY A 209 -11.08 -9.60 -6.31
CA GLY A 209 -10.53 -10.92 -6.14
C GLY A 209 -9.48 -10.94 -5.04
N THR A 210 -9.02 -12.14 -4.70
CA THR A 210 -7.93 -12.37 -3.75
C THR A 210 -6.76 -13.09 -4.42
N GLY A 211 -5.54 -12.76 -4.01
CA GLY A 211 -4.33 -13.46 -4.40
C GLY A 211 -3.35 -13.50 -3.23
N GLU A 212 -2.47 -14.49 -3.19
CA GLU A 212 -1.56 -14.69 -2.06
C GLU A 212 -0.10 -14.64 -2.47
N ILE A 213 0.75 -14.21 -1.53
CA ILE A 213 2.20 -14.15 -1.65
C ILE A 213 2.79 -14.93 -0.47
N ALA A 214 3.40 -16.06 -0.76
CA ALA A 214 4.19 -16.81 0.22
C ALA A 214 5.62 -16.26 0.30
N GLY A 215 6.22 -16.29 1.49
CA GLY A 215 7.63 -15.95 1.69
C GLY A 215 7.97 -14.48 1.39
N ALA A 216 7.03 -13.55 1.63
CA ALA A 216 7.22 -12.13 1.33
C ALA A 216 8.44 -11.51 2.05
N ARG A 217 8.81 -12.04 3.22
CA ARG A 217 9.99 -11.65 4.00
C ARG A 217 11.33 -12.10 3.40
N ASN A 218 11.36 -13.12 2.55
CA ASN A 218 12.62 -13.75 2.10
C ASN A 218 13.54 -12.77 1.36
N ALA A 219 12.99 -11.85 0.57
CA ALA A 219 13.79 -10.85 -0.13
C ALA A 219 14.25 -9.70 0.79
N LEU A 220 13.58 -9.49 1.93
CA LEU A 220 13.90 -8.40 2.86
C LEU A 220 15.05 -8.75 3.78
N VAL A 221 14.98 -9.96 4.34
CA VAL A 221 15.95 -10.50 5.29
C VAL A 221 16.93 -11.35 4.48
N GLY A 222 18.12 -10.79 4.23
CA GLY A 222 19.19 -11.52 3.54
C GLY A 222 19.65 -12.76 4.30
N ASP A 223 20.57 -13.50 3.70
CA ASP A 223 21.21 -14.67 4.29
C ASP A 223 22.70 -14.41 4.56
N VAL A 224 23.44 -15.47 4.88
CA VAL A 224 24.88 -15.39 5.20
C VAL A 224 25.73 -15.00 3.99
N ASP A 225 25.25 -15.30 2.78
CA ASP A 225 25.98 -15.12 1.53
C ASP A 225 25.57 -13.83 0.80
N SER A 226 24.31 -13.40 0.97
CA SER A 226 23.71 -12.30 0.22
C SER A 226 22.90 -11.33 1.12
N PRO A 227 23.19 -10.02 1.06
CA PRO A 227 22.39 -9.02 1.76
C PRO A 227 20.95 -8.96 1.23
N GLY A 228 19.99 -8.73 2.13
CA GLY A 228 18.59 -8.52 1.78
C GLY A 228 18.29 -7.06 1.44
N LEU A 229 17.05 -6.80 1.02
CA LEU A 229 16.63 -5.45 0.64
C LEU A 229 16.76 -4.44 1.79
N LEU A 230 16.58 -4.83 3.06
CA LEU A 230 16.74 -3.89 4.17
C LEU A 230 18.19 -3.45 4.35
N GLN A 231 19.16 -4.36 4.17
CA GLN A 231 20.58 -4.01 4.17
C GLN A 231 20.93 -3.10 2.98
N HIS A 232 20.37 -3.36 1.79
CA HIS A 232 20.57 -2.49 0.62
C HIS A 232 19.94 -1.11 0.82
N ALA A 233 18.73 -1.04 1.36
CA ALA A 233 18.06 0.22 1.68
C ALA A 233 18.89 1.05 2.66
N SER A 234 19.36 0.42 3.75
CA SER A 234 20.24 1.03 4.74
C SER A 234 21.50 1.63 4.10
N ARG A 235 22.24 0.84 3.31
CA ARG A 235 23.45 1.33 2.62
C ARG A 235 23.15 2.55 1.74
N LEU A 236 22.04 2.52 1.01
CA LEU A 236 21.68 3.58 0.08
C LEU A 236 21.29 4.88 0.80
N VAL A 237 20.47 4.80 1.85
CA VAL A 237 20.03 6.01 2.58
C VAL A 237 21.17 6.64 3.38
N HIS A 238 22.12 5.85 3.88
CA HIS A 238 23.27 6.35 4.64
C HIS A 238 24.42 6.81 3.76
N SER A 239 24.63 6.22 2.59
CA SER A 239 25.68 6.66 1.68
C SER A 239 25.36 8.00 1.02
N GLY A 240 24.10 8.42 1.04
CA GLY A 240 23.62 9.60 0.30
C GLY A 240 23.67 9.42 -1.22
N SER A 241 23.83 8.19 -1.71
CA SER A 241 23.91 7.87 -3.15
C SER A 241 22.54 7.88 -3.82
N PHE A 242 21.86 9.02 -3.78
CA PHE A 242 20.53 9.19 -4.37
C PHE A 242 20.62 9.46 -5.88
N TYR A 243 21.02 8.45 -6.65
CA TYR A 243 21.03 8.51 -8.11
C TYR A 243 19.62 8.46 -8.71
N GLY A 244 19.46 8.99 -9.92
CA GLY A 244 18.20 8.94 -10.65
C GLY A 244 18.13 7.79 -11.66
N ASN A 245 16.93 7.43 -12.05
CA ASN A 245 16.65 6.43 -13.09
C ASN A 245 15.80 7.06 -14.21
N PRO A 246 16.42 7.56 -15.30
CA PRO A 246 15.69 8.18 -16.42
C PRO A 246 14.84 7.19 -17.22
N LYS A 247 15.04 5.87 -17.05
CA LYS A 247 14.23 4.82 -17.69
C LYS A 247 12.98 4.46 -16.91
N SER A 248 12.83 4.93 -15.66
CA SER A 248 11.61 4.73 -14.88
C SER A 248 10.42 5.39 -15.59
N VAL A 249 9.30 4.66 -15.69
CA VAL A 249 8.04 5.22 -16.21
C VAL A 249 7.50 6.37 -15.35
N LEU A 250 8.00 6.49 -14.11
CA LEU A 250 7.68 7.55 -13.16
C LEU A 250 8.69 8.71 -13.19
N CYS A 251 9.65 8.71 -14.13
CA CYS A 251 10.58 9.83 -14.34
C CYS A 251 9.92 10.92 -15.20
N SER A 252 8.97 11.65 -14.62
CA SER A 252 8.28 12.77 -15.29
C SER A 252 7.86 13.86 -14.30
N GLY A 253 7.52 15.04 -14.81
CA GLY A 253 6.95 16.12 -13.99
C GLY A 253 5.62 15.76 -13.33
N LYS A 254 4.94 14.72 -13.83
CA LYS A 254 3.67 14.21 -13.29
C LYS A 254 3.85 13.31 -12.06
N TYR A 255 4.96 12.56 -11.98
CA TYR A 255 5.16 11.51 -10.97
C TYR A 255 6.34 11.76 -10.02
N CYS A 256 7.18 12.74 -10.33
CA CYS A 256 8.40 13.04 -9.59
C CYS A 256 8.53 14.54 -9.26
N PRO A 257 8.44 14.96 -7.97
CA PRO A 257 8.55 16.37 -7.59
C PRO A 257 9.92 16.97 -7.92
N ARG A 258 10.96 16.13 -7.96
CA ARG A 258 12.32 16.55 -8.29
C ARG A 258 12.55 16.70 -9.79
N HIS A 259 11.66 16.20 -10.64
CA HIS A 259 11.89 16.17 -12.10
C HIS A 259 12.29 17.52 -12.70
N PRO A 260 11.69 18.68 -12.34
CA PRO A 260 12.10 19.97 -12.89
C PRO A 260 13.58 20.29 -12.67
N THR A 261 14.14 19.91 -11.51
CA THR A 261 15.51 20.25 -11.07
C THR A 261 16.47 19.05 -11.10
N CYS A 262 16.01 17.86 -11.49
CA CYS A 262 16.80 16.64 -11.45
C CYS A 262 17.88 16.62 -12.54
N LYS A 263 19.14 16.43 -12.14
CA LYS A 263 20.29 16.28 -13.05
C LYS A 263 20.36 14.93 -13.79
N PHE A 264 19.56 13.95 -13.37
CA PHE A 264 19.57 12.58 -13.90
C PHE A 264 18.40 12.26 -14.85
N LYS A 265 17.60 13.27 -15.23
CA LYS A 265 16.35 13.08 -16.00
C LYS A 265 16.53 12.85 -17.50
N GLY A 266 17.76 13.00 -18.01
CA GLY A 266 18.11 12.87 -19.44
C GLY A 266 18.59 11.48 -19.80
#